data_AF-A0ABD2JQC5-F1
#
_entry.id   AF-A0ABD2JQC5-F1
#
_cell.length_a   1.000
_cell.length_b   1.000
_cell.length_c   1.000
_cell.angle_alpha   90.00
_cell.angle_beta   90.00
_cell.angle_gamma   90.00
#
_symmetry.space_group_name_H-M   'P 1'
#
loop_
_entity.id
_entity.type
_entity.pdbx_description
1 polymer ?
#
loop_
_entity_poly.entity_id
_entity_poly.type
_entity_poly.pdbx_seq_one_letter_code
_entity_poly.pdbx_strand_id
1 'polypeptide(L)'
;MYDIEQKVGVLRFVHNRTQATLYPIIRQYVRGGTIIHSDSAAMYVDNARQRSHIVNIPTIPMPAYQHLWVNHTENFVDPNTGIRLSSGSYALVVEIQLLEHYYLIKMNGTELGQKFWPKEWWNKFQWHGVNSVKVQGQLTLVEKPSVKQIGQKSDPPNDRPIILAWNKFFRESIFEFDKLLFGNKNCSFQCLYTEDKKFETCASVVIFHLALNLAPLPQHRNAEQLYVLMSHENPLLGRSVPTNFFNISITYRTDSTIFMPYDALSPINAQTMPEQIWSEVEIRERVARKKRLVVQFVSNCGANSGRDWLTAELQKLVEFDVFGSCNNKFCDDKCYQSEQESHFFYAAFENSVCTDYVTEKFWMALRNLIVPIVLSRKVMEEAGIPNGTFIAADDFDNVQALADHLKALQMDTDKYMGYFNWTKTYQKYRSGDGIQPPLCQLCEIAHTQRQKDKFKPYTVQLDIFWDKWQCKKNFVQEEMISENTFPFFAVFFFLLATDLAFGNHVCSICHHAIGYYNYNTLPCGHVFHQQCLAPWFHCNSCPICRTPIHYNSPWPNVLVMLETESSPRLLTMT
;
A
#
# COMPACT_ATOMS: atom_id res chain seq x y z
N MET A 1 17.85 -17.18 -22.93
CA MET A 1 19.00 -16.93 -23.84
C MET A 1 19.46 -15.51 -23.60
N TYR A 2 20.77 -15.26 -23.58
CA TYR A 2 21.33 -13.96 -23.29
C TYR A 2 22.26 -13.56 -24.44
N ASP A 3 21.95 -12.44 -25.09
CA ASP A 3 22.77 -11.86 -26.15
C ASP A 3 23.82 -10.94 -25.51
N ILE A 4 25.10 -11.26 -25.73
CA ILE A 4 26.22 -10.56 -25.10
C ILE A 4 26.45 -9.18 -25.72
N GLU A 5 26.22 -9.03 -27.03
CA GLU A 5 26.44 -7.75 -27.74
C GLU A 5 25.30 -6.76 -27.44
N GLN A 6 24.07 -7.24 -27.43
CA GLN A 6 22.90 -6.40 -27.19
C GLN A 6 22.57 -6.23 -25.70
N LYS A 7 23.19 -7.02 -24.82
CA LYS A 7 22.87 -7.12 -23.38
C LYS A 7 21.37 -7.37 -23.11
N VAL A 8 20.68 -8.06 -24.02
CA VAL A 8 19.27 -8.40 -23.89
C VAL A 8 19.13 -9.87 -23.51
N GLY A 9 18.47 -10.13 -22.38
CA GLY A 9 18.12 -11.48 -21.92
C GLY A 9 16.66 -11.81 -22.23
N VAL A 10 16.41 -12.94 -22.88
CA VAL A 10 15.06 -13.49 -23.06
C VAL A 10 14.89 -14.69 -22.12
N LEU A 11 14.00 -14.53 -21.14
CA LEU A 11 13.51 -15.62 -20.30
C LEU A 11 12.10 -16.00 -20.77
N ARG A 12 11.96 -17.18 -21.36
CA ARG A 12 10.69 -17.68 -21.89
C ARG A 12 10.35 -19.01 -21.25
N PHE A 13 9.22 -19.05 -20.56
CA PHE A 13 8.67 -20.30 -20.05
C PHE A 13 8.08 -21.10 -21.20
N VAL A 14 8.44 -22.39 -21.27
CA VAL A 14 7.87 -23.35 -22.22
C VAL A 14 7.23 -24.48 -21.46
N HIS A 15 6.04 -24.90 -21.89
CA HIS A 15 5.24 -25.89 -21.17
C HIS A 15 5.80 -27.33 -21.28
N ASN A 16 6.65 -27.61 -22.27
CA ASN A 16 7.39 -28.87 -22.38
C ASN A 16 8.78 -28.65 -23.04
N ARG A 17 9.74 -29.51 -22.68
CA ARG A 17 11.14 -29.44 -23.15
C ARG A 17 11.41 -30.40 -24.32
N THR A 18 10.44 -30.58 -25.21
CA THR A 18 10.60 -31.43 -26.39
C THR A 18 11.36 -30.69 -27.49
N GLN A 19 12.03 -31.44 -28.37
CA GLN A 19 12.72 -30.87 -29.52
C GLN A 19 11.79 -29.99 -30.37
N ALA A 20 10.55 -30.45 -30.63
CA ALA A 20 9.56 -29.74 -31.43
C ALA A 20 9.21 -28.35 -30.86
N THR A 21 9.23 -28.18 -29.54
CA THR A 21 8.88 -26.92 -28.87
C THR A 21 10.08 -25.98 -28.79
N LEU A 22 11.27 -26.50 -28.47
CA LEU A 22 12.45 -25.69 -28.23
C LEU A 22 13.19 -25.29 -29.52
N TYR A 23 13.12 -26.13 -30.55
CA TYR A 23 13.86 -25.91 -31.80
C TYR A 23 13.49 -24.60 -32.53
N PRO A 24 12.20 -24.26 -32.76
CA PRO A 24 11.84 -23.00 -33.42
C PRO A 24 12.26 -21.77 -32.60
N ILE A 25 12.25 -21.89 -31.26
CA ILE A 25 12.67 -20.83 -30.36
C ILE A 25 14.17 -20.61 -30.49
N ILE A 26 14.98 -21.67 -30.42
CA ILE A 26 16.44 -21.57 -30.55
C ILE A 26 16.83 -20.93 -31.90
N ARG A 27 16.17 -21.33 -33.00
CA ARG A 27 16.45 -20.80 -34.33
C ARG A 27 16.18 -19.30 -34.48
N GLN A 28 15.28 -18.72 -33.69
CA GLN A 28 15.03 -17.27 -33.71
C GLN A 28 16.25 -16.46 -33.25
N TYR A 29 17.13 -17.05 -32.44
CA TYR A 29 18.22 -16.33 -31.77
C TYR A 29 19.61 -16.83 -32.16
N VAL A 30 19.75 -18.03 -32.76
CA VAL A 30 21.04 -18.53 -33.27
C VAL A 30 21.22 -18.15 -34.74
N ARG A 31 22.21 -17.29 -35.02
CA ARG A 31 22.60 -16.84 -36.38
C ARG A 31 23.95 -17.46 -36.79
N GLY A 32 24.33 -17.36 -38.06
CA GLY A 32 25.67 -17.77 -38.50
C GLY A 32 26.77 -16.99 -37.80
N GLY A 33 27.82 -17.67 -37.35
CA GLY A 33 28.91 -17.10 -36.55
C GLY A 33 28.64 -17.05 -35.04
N THR A 34 27.47 -17.46 -34.57
CA THR A 34 27.13 -17.43 -33.13
C THR A 34 28.02 -18.40 -32.35
N ILE A 35 28.53 -17.95 -31.19
CA ILE A 35 29.16 -18.83 -30.20
C ILE A 35 28.11 -19.18 -29.15
N ILE A 36 27.77 -20.46 -29.05
CA ILE A 36 26.80 -20.96 -28.07
C ILE A 36 27.57 -21.58 -26.91
N HIS A 37 27.29 -21.10 -25.70
CA HIS A 37 27.74 -21.72 -24.46
C HIS A 37 26.57 -22.50 -23.85
N SER A 38 26.70 -23.81 -23.73
CA SER A 38 25.70 -24.65 -23.04
C SER A 38 26.31 -25.41 -21.88
N ASP A 39 25.50 -25.64 -20.86
CA ASP A 39 25.86 -26.59 -19.82
C ASP A 39 25.94 -28.00 -20.42
N SER A 40 26.77 -28.89 -19.85
CA SER A 40 26.86 -30.29 -20.32
C SER A 40 25.59 -31.11 -20.04
N ALA A 41 24.46 -30.47 -19.68
CA ALA A 41 23.19 -31.11 -19.46
C ALA A 41 22.39 -31.20 -20.77
N ALA A 42 21.56 -32.24 -20.88
CA ALA A 42 20.70 -32.41 -22.04
C ALA A 42 19.62 -31.31 -22.07
N MET A 43 19.56 -30.58 -23.18
CA MET A 43 18.66 -29.43 -23.32
C MET A 43 17.22 -29.82 -23.65
N TYR A 44 17.02 -30.95 -24.35
CA TYR A 44 15.69 -31.40 -24.75
C TYR A 44 15.61 -32.92 -24.87
N VAL A 45 14.38 -33.40 -24.99
CA VAL A 45 14.05 -34.81 -25.25
C VAL A 45 13.69 -34.96 -26.72
N ASP A 46 14.35 -35.85 -27.43
CA ASP A 46 14.07 -36.14 -28.84
C ASP A 46 12.86 -37.06 -29.03
N ASN A 47 12.53 -37.33 -30.29
CA ASN A 47 11.36 -38.13 -30.67
C ASN A 47 11.42 -39.59 -30.17
N ALA A 48 12.60 -40.10 -29.83
CA ALA A 48 12.81 -41.42 -29.25
C ALA A 48 12.83 -41.39 -27.71
N ARG A 49 12.47 -40.26 -27.10
CA ARG A 49 12.58 -39.98 -25.66
C ARG A 49 14.00 -40.01 -25.12
N GLN A 50 15.01 -39.94 -25.98
CA GLN A 50 16.39 -39.83 -25.55
C GLN A 50 16.75 -38.38 -25.27
N ARG A 51 17.63 -38.20 -24.28
CA ARG A 51 18.14 -36.89 -23.87
C ARG A 51 19.18 -36.45 -24.87
N SER A 52 18.92 -35.36 -25.57
CA SER A 52 19.74 -34.88 -26.67
C SER A 52 20.20 -33.44 -26.43
N HIS A 53 21.37 -33.12 -26.98
CA HIS A 53 21.98 -31.78 -26.90
C HIS A 53 21.79 -31.03 -28.22
N ILE A 54 21.89 -29.71 -28.17
CA ILE A 54 21.76 -28.83 -29.34
C ILE A 54 22.70 -29.21 -30.50
N VAL A 55 23.88 -29.76 -30.19
CA VAL A 55 24.86 -30.25 -31.18
C VAL A 55 24.40 -31.49 -31.95
N ASN A 56 23.44 -32.24 -31.43
CA ASN A 56 22.96 -33.50 -31.99
C ASN A 56 21.61 -33.36 -32.72
N ILE A 57 21.21 -32.15 -33.13
CA ILE A 57 19.98 -31.91 -33.90
C ILE A 57 20.22 -32.36 -35.35
N PRO A 58 19.67 -33.50 -35.82
CA PRO A 58 20.09 -34.11 -37.08
C PRO A 58 19.45 -33.50 -38.34
N THR A 59 18.48 -32.59 -38.21
CA THR A 59 17.47 -32.41 -39.27
C THR A 59 17.54 -31.18 -40.15
N ILE A 60 18.38 -30.15 -39.92
CA ILE A 60 18.49 -29.00 -40.83
C ILE A 60 19.90 -28.37 -40.70
N PRO A 61 20.56 -27.95 -41.80
CA PRO A 61 21.83 -27.23 -41.73
C PRO A 61 21.65 -25.92 -40.95
N MET A 62 22.07 -25.91 -39.69
CA MET A 62 22.25 -24.65 -38.97
C MET A 62 23.45 -23.91 -39.59
N PRO A 63 23.38 -22.58 -39.75
CA PRO A 63 24.52 -21.82 -40.24
C PRO A 63 25.71 -22.03 -39.29
N ALA A 64 26.94 -22.05 -39.82
CA ALA A 64 28.13 -22.41 -39.04
C ALA A 64 28.17 -21.61 -37.72
N TYR A 65 28.00 -22.30 -36.60
CA TYR A 65 28.03 -21.75 -35.25
C TYR A 65 29.10 -22.51 -34.46
N GLN A 66 29.76 -21.83 -33.54
CA GLN A 66 30.70 -22.47 -32.63
C GLN A 66 29.94 -22.89 -31.38
N HIS A 67 30.17 -24.10 -30.90
CA HIS A 67 29.57 -24.59 -29.66
C HIS A 67 30.65 -24.85 -28.62
N LEU A 68 30.54 -24.18 -27.47
CA LEU A 68 31.43 -24.32 -26.33
C LEU A 68 30.65 -24.92 -25.16
N TRP A 69 31.28 -25.89 -24.50
CA TRP A 69 30.71 -26.54 -23.32
C TRP A 69 31.13 -25.80 -22.06
N VAL A 70 30.17 -25.50 -21.21
CA VAL A 70 30.39 -25.04 -19.85
C VAL A 70 30.23 -26.23 -18.93
N ASN A 71 31.35 -26.88 -18.62
CA ASN A 71 31.39 -27.86 -17.54
C ASN A 71 31.38 -27.13 -16.19
N HIS A 72 30.26 -27.21 -15.49
CA HIS A 72 30.10 -26.53 -14.19
C HIS A 72 31.11 -27.01 -13.14
N THR A 73 31.63 -28.23 -13.27
CA THR A 73 32.66 -28.78 -12.37
C THR A 73 34.04 -28.21 -12.64
N GLU A 74 34.33 -27.78 -13.86
CA GLU A 74 35.66 -27.30 -14.28
C GLU A 74 35.75 -25.77 -14.35
N ASN A 75 34.63 -25.09 -14.63
CA ASN A 75 34.60 -23.66 -14.96
C ASN A 75 34.07 -22.76 -13.83
N PHE A 76 33.51 -23.30 -12.74
CA PHE A 76 33.08 -22.51 -11.59
C PHE A 76 34.16 -22.54 -10.49
N VAL A 77 34.89 -21.44 -10.39
CA VAL A 77 35.97 -21.22 -9.41
C VAL A 77 35.56 -20.07 -8.49
N ASP A 78 35.88 -20.15 -7.20
CA ASP A 78 35.66 -19.04 -6.29
C ASP A 78 36.52 -17.82 -6.74
N PRO A 79 35.93 -16.64 -6.98
CA PRO A 79 36.61 -15.51 -7.61
C PRO A 79 37.60 -14.81 -6.67
N ASN A 80 37.52 -15.03 -5.35
CA ASN A 80 38.40 -14.40 -4.37
C ASN A 80 39.60 -15.29 -4.02
N THR A 81 39.44 -16.61 -4.09
CA THR A 81 40.44 -17.58 -3.62
C THR A 81 41.04 -18.45 -4.72
N GLY A 82 40.43 -18.50 -5.91
CA GLY A 82 40.91 -19.30 -7.05
C GLY A 82 40.81 -20.81 -6.84
N ILE A 83 40.16 -21.26 -5.76
CA ILE A 83 40.03 -22.67 -5.40
C ILE A 83 38.96 -23.34 -6.26
N ARG A 84 39.34 -24.45 -6.92
CA ARG A 84 38.40 -25.36 -7.57
C ARG A 84 37.70 -26.18 -6.49
N LEU A 85 36.38 -26.32 -6.58
CA LEU A 85 35.67 -27.34 -5.81
C LEU A 85 36.16 -28.71 -6.29
N SER A 86 37.14 -29.29 -5.60
CA SER A 86 37.68 -30.60 -5.96
C SER A 86 36.57 -31.65 -5.82
N SER A 87 36.65 -32.71 -6.63
CA SER A 87 35.76 -33.88 -6.63
C SER A 87 35.92 -34.74 -5.36
N GLY A 88 35.93 -34.10 -4.20
CA GLY A 88 35.89 -34.72 -2.89
C GLY A 88 34.49 -34.58 -2.32
N SER A 89 33.99 -35.65 -1.72
CA SER A 89 32.72 -35.68 -1.00
C SER A 89 32.69 -34.54 0.03
N TYR A 90 31.88 -33.51 -0.22
CA TYR A 90 31.56 -32.53 0.81
C TYR A 90 30.73 -33.23 1.87
N ALA A 91 31.26 -33.36 3.08
CA ALA A 91 30.48 -33.80 4.24
C ALA A 91 29.46 -32.69 4.55
N LEU A 92 28.25 -32.86 4.04
CA LEU A 92 27.11 -32.02 4.36
C LEU A 92 26.58 -32.45 5.72
N VAL A 93 26.86 -31.66 6.75
CA VAL A 93 26.27 -31.88 8.07
C VAL A 93 24.90 -31.21 8.05
N VAL A 94 23.88 -32.01 7.76
CA VAL A 94 22.47 -31.64 7.90
C VAL A 94 22.06 -31.95 9.33
N GLU A 95 21.85 -30.92 10.13
CA GLU A 95 21.32 -31.06 11.49
C GLU A 95 19.82 -30.76 11.45
N ILE A 96 19.00 -31.74 11.86
CA ILE A 96 17.56 -31.56 12.04
C ILE A 96 17.29 -31.56 13.54
N GLN A 97 16.97 -30.39 14.07
CA GLN A 97 16.60 -30.26 15.49
C GLN A 97 15.09 -30.39 15.61
N LEU A 98 14.63 -31.43 16.33
CA LEU A 98 13.21 -31.65 16.61
C LEU A 98 12.84 -30.92 17.90
N LEU A 99 11.89 -30.00 17.81
CA LEU A 99 11.36 -29.21 18.92
C LEU A 99 9.88 -29.54 19.13
N GLU A 100 9.30 -29.10 20.25
CA GLU A 100 7.96 -29.53 20.68
C GLU A 100 6.84 -29.24 19.66
N HIS A 101 7.01 -28.20 18.83
CA HIS A 101 6.00 -27.76 17.86
C HIS A 101 6.51 -27.58 16.41
N TYR A 102 7.82 -27.74 16.17
CA TYR A 102 8.43 -27.52 14.86
C TYR A 102 9.82 -28.17 14.76
N TYR A 103 10.46 -28.07 13.60
CA TYR A 103 11.86 -28.46 13.43
C TYR A 103 12.69 -27.37 12.76
N LEU A 104 13.99 -27.37 13.04
CA LEU A 104 14.99 -26.53 12.39
C LEU A 104 15.87 -27.41 11.50
N ILE A 105 16.15 -26.94 10.27
CA ILE A 105 17.16 -27.54 9.41
C ILE A 105 18.36 -26.60 9.35
N LYS A 106 19.52 -27.10 9.76
CA LYS A 106 20.79 -26.41 9.59
C LYS A 106 21.65 -27.20 8.61
N MET A 107 22.35 -26.49 7.72
CA MET A 107 23.42 -27.05 6.88
C MET A 107 24.72 -26.37 7.24
N ASN A 108 25.68 -27.15 7.73
CA ASN A 108 26.99 -26.67 8.20
C ASN A 108 26.86 -25.48 9.17
N GLY A 109 25.93 -25.59 10.13
CA GLY A 109 25.65 -24.54 11.13
C GLY A 109 24.79 -23.38 10.64
N THR A 110 24.51 -23.27 9.34
CA THR A 110 23.65 -22.20 8.77
C THR A 110 22.20 -22.67 8.73
N GLU A 111 21.28 -21.88 9.29
CA GLU A 111 19.85 -22.17 9.30
C GLU A 111 19.24 -21.99 7.91
N LEU A 112 18.59 -23.04 7.39
CA LEU A 112 17.99 -23.04 6.05
C LEU A 112 16.47 -22.87 6.06
N GLY A 113 15.83 -22.95 7.23
CA GLY A 113 14.40 -22.74 7.40
C GLY A 113 13.78 -23.55 8.53
N GLN A 114 12.50 -23.27 8.79
CA GLN A 114 11.69 -23.88 9.85
C GLN A 114 10.30 -24.26 9.31
N LYS A 115 9.72 -25.36 9.81
CA LYS A 115 8.31 -25.71 9.57
C LYS A 115 7.67 -26.24 10.84
N PHE A 116 6.43 -25.80 11.09
CA PHE A 116 5.62 -26.27 12.21
C PHE A 116 4.77 -27.47 11.83
N TRP A 117 4.75 -28.46 12.72
CA TRP A 117 4.00 -29.70 12.54
C TRP A 117 3.51 -30.17 13.92
N PRO A 118 2.28 -30.71 14.03
CA PRO A 118 1.74 -31.19 15.30
C PRO A 118 2.62 -32.28 15.93
N LYS A 119 2.72 -32.29 17.28
CA LYS A 119 3.46 -33.28 18.08
C LYS A 119 3.11 -34.73 17.70
N GLU A 120 1.85 -34.98 17.35
CA GLU A 120 1.32 -36.28 16.93
C GLU A 120 1.86 -36.80 15.59
N TRP A 121 2.39 -35.91 14.74
CA TRP A 121 2.91 -36.26 13.43
C TRP A 121 4.30 -36.91 13.54
N TRP A 122 5.20 -36.35 14.36
CA TRP A 122 6.56 -36.85 14.55
C TRP A 122 6.63 -38.16 15.34
N ASN A 123 5.75 -38.30 16.33
CA ASN A 123 5.68 -39.50 17.18
C ASN A 123 5.21 -40.75 16.42
N LYS A 124 4.67 -40.58 15.19
CA LYS A 124 4.25 -41.69 14.31
C LYS A 124 5.34 -42.15 13.34
N PHE A 125 6.45 -41.41 13.21
CA PHE A 125 7.58 -41.81 12.37
C PHE A 125 8.63 -42.53 13.21
N GLN A 126 8.92 -43.79 12.88
CA GLN A 126 10.18 -44.41 13.28
C GLN A 126 11.29 -43.83 12.40
N TRP A 127 12.16 -43.00 12.99
CA TRP A 127 13.24 -42.28 12.29
C TRP A 127 14.39 -43.17 11.81
N HIS A 128 14.17 -44.47 11.70
CA HIS A 128 15.11 -45.42 11.13
C HIS A 128 15.00 -45.40 9.60
N GLY A 129 15.54 -44.36 8.95
CA GLY A 129 15.78 -44.44 7.50
C GLY A 129 15.54 -43.19 6.66
N VAL A 130 15.83 -41.98 7.15
CA VAL A 130 15.96 -40.83 6.24
C VAL A 130 17.30 -40.94 5.52
N ASN A 131 17.32 -41.67 4.42
CA ASN A 131 18.55 -41.96 3.65
C ASN A 131 18.86 -40.91 2.57
N SER A 132 17.96 -39.95 2.36
CA SER A 132 18.15 -38.84 1.43
C SER A 132 17.30 -37.64 1.81
N VAL A 133 17.81 -36.44 1.58
CA VAL A 133 17.07 -35.18 1.68
C VAL A 133 17.21 -34.47 0.34
N LYS A 134 16.12 -33.85 -0.15
CA LYS A 134 16.09 -33.17 -1.45
C LYS A 134 16.08 -31.66 -1.22
N VAL A 135 17.19 -31.00 -1.57
CA VAL A 135 17.32 -29.53 -1.48
C VAL A 135 17.35 -28.98 -2.91
N GLN A 136 16.44 -28.06 -3.23
CA GLN A 136 16.33 -27.41 -4.55
C GLN A 136 16.38 -28.38 -5.76
N GLY A 137 15.85 -29.59 -5.60
CA GLY A 137 15.76 -30.57 -6.68
C GLY A 137 16.96 -31.51 -6.83
N GLN A 138 18.08 -31.28 -6.15
CA GLN A 138 19.20 -32.22 -6.07
C GLN A 138 19.00 -33.23 -4.92
N LEU A 139 19.33 -34.50 -5.19
CA LEU A 139 19.25 -35.60 -4.24
C LEU A 139 20.64 -35.83 -3.66
N THR A 140 20.82 -35.62 -2.36
CA THR A 140 22.12 -35.82 -1.69
C THR A 140 22.01 -37.00 -0.74
N LEU A 141 22.90 -37.99 -0.90
CA LEU A 141 23.03 -39.12 0.01
C LEU A 141 23.73 -38.61 1.29
N VAL A 142 23.04 -38.70 2.42
CA VAL A 142 23.58 -38.34 3.73
C VAL A 142 24.21 -39.61 4.32
N GLU A 143 25.45 -39.57 4.80
CA GLU A 143 25.93 -40.62 5.71
C GLU A 143 24.94 -40.72 6.88
N LYS A 144 24.54 -41.95 7.26
CA LYS A 144 23.46 -42.23 8.22
C LYS A 144 23.29 -41.11 9.25
N PRO A 145 22.22 -40.31 9.20
CA PRO A 145 22.06 -39.17 10.09
C PRO A 145 22.03 -39.68 11.54
N SER A 146 22.94 -39.17 12.36
CA SER A 146 22.92 -39.47 13.80
C SER A 146 21.93 -38.53 14.48
N VAL A 147 20.82 -39.09 14.96
CA VAL A 147 19.82 -38.34 15.73
C VAL A 147 20.32 -38.24 17.16
N LYS A 148 20.88 -37.08 17.54
CA LYS A 148 21.11 -36.75 18.95
C LYS A 148 19.85 -36.14 19.53
N GLN A 149 19.16 -36.87 20.40
CA GLN A 149 18.16 -36.28 21.27
C GLN A 149 18.87 -35.40 22.30
N ILE A 150 18.87 -34.08 22.07
CA ILE A 150 19.36 -33.12 23.04
C ILE A 150 18.30 -33.06 24.14
N GLY A 151 18.68 -33.46 25.36
CA GLY A 151 17.76 -33.62 26.48
C GLY A 151 16.94 -32.36 26.79
N GLN A 152 15.78 -32.58 27.42
CA GLN A 152 14.92 -31.51 27.95
C GLN A 152 15.75 -30.53 28.80
N LYS A 153 16.05 -29.37 28.22
CA LYS A 153 16.54 -28.21 28.94
C LYS A 153 15.79 -26.98 28.45
N SER A 154 14.92 -26.51 29.35
CA SER A 154 14.63 -25.12 29.70
C SER A 154 14.47 -24.12 28.54
N ASP A 155 13.21 -23.68 28.41
CA ASP A 155 12.67 -22.56 27.63
C ASP A 155 12.71 -22.69 26.09
N PRO A 156 11.60 -22.33 25.39
CA PRO A 156 11.57 -22.32 23.93
C PRO A 156 12.65 -21.36 23.40
N PRO A 157 13.10 -21.47 22.14
CA PRO A 157 14.06 -20.52 21.61
C PRO A 157 13.44 -19.12 21.65
N ASN A 158 13.88 -18.35 22.63
CA ASN A 158 13.48 -16.97 22.82
C ASN A 158 13.87 -16.18 21.57
N ASP A 159 12.90 -15.66 20.83
CA ASP A 159 12.56 -14.22 20.90
C ASP A 159 11.83 -13.69 19.65
N ARG A 160 11.75 -14.41 18.52
CA ARG A 160 11.15 -13.83 17.29
C ARG A 160 9.61 -13.91 17.27
N PRO A 161 8.86 -12.79 17.21
CA PRO A 161 7.41 -12.78 17.05
C PRO A 161 6.98 -13.38 15.70
N ILE A 162 5.81 -14.03 15.69
CA ILE A 162 5.16 -14.48 14.45
C ILE A 162 4.15 -13.41 14.01
N ILE A 163 4.26 -12.98 12.76
CA ILE A 163 3.35 -12.06 12.08
C ILE A 163 2.58 -12.84 11.01
N LEU A 164 1.27 -12.99 11.23
CA LEU A 164 0.35 -13.70 10.35
C LEU A 164 -0.43 -12.71 9.48
N ALA A 165 -0.45 -12.90 8.16
CA ALA A 165 -1.39 -12.22 7.27
C ALA A 165 -2.71 -13.01 7.20
N TRP A 166 -3.83 -12.42 7.61
CA TRP A 166 -5.15 -13.07 7.59
C TRP A 166 -5.71 -13.22 6.18
N ASN A 167 -5.43 -12.23 5.34
CA ASN A 167 -5.85 -12.13 3.95
C ASN A 167 -4.78 -11.40 3.12
N LYS A 168 -5.02 -11.32 1.82
CA LYS A 168 -4.10 -10.73 0.84
C LYS A 168 -4.22 -9.20 0.78
N PHE A 169 -3.12 -8.54 0.42
CA PHE A 169 -3.12 -7.15 -0.01
C PHE A 169 -3.68 -7.08 -1.44
N PHE A 170 -4.98 -6.80 -1.56
CA PHE A 170 -5.76 -6.98 -2.79
C PHE A 170 -5.64 -8.41 -3.36
N ARG A 171 -4.72 -8.65 -4.32
CA ARG A 171 -4.49 -9.96 -4.95
C ARG A 171 -3.14 -10.56 -4.59
N GLU A 172 -2.30 -9.83 -3.87
CA GLU A 172 -0.90 -10.14 -3.61
C GLU A 172 -0.66 -10.46 -2.12
N SER A 173 0.48 -11.10 -1.85
CA SER A 173 0.92 -11.29 -0.47
C SER A 173 1.25 -9.95 0.16
N ILE A 174 0.84 -9.73 1.43
CA ILE A 174 1.23 -8.53 2.19
C ILE A 174 2.75 -8.42 2.28
N PHE A 175 3.45 -9.55 2.44
CA PHE A 175 4.90 -9.57 2.64
C PHE A 175 5.67 -9.32 1.34
N GLU A 176 5.21 -9.87 0.21
CA GLU A 176 5.81 -9.58 -1.09
C GLU A 176 5.55 -8.13 -1.52
N PHE A 177 4.38 -7.59 -1.22
CA PHE A 177 4.04 -6.19 -1.50
C PHE A 177 4.95 -5.22 -0.71
N ASP A 178 5.12 -5.43 0.60
CA ASP A 178 6.02 -4.63 1.44
C ASP A 178 7.47 -4.69 0.92
N LYS A 179 7.95 -5.90 0.60
CA LYS A 179 9.28 -6.10 0.03
C LYS A 179 9.47 -5.43 -1.34
N LEU A 180 8.44 -5.43 -2.18
CA LEU A 180 8.47 -4.76 -3.48
C LEU A 180 8.58 -3.24 -3.33
N LEU A 181 7.83 -2.65 -2.40
CA LEU A 181 7.79 -1.20 -2.22
C LEU A 181 9.01 -0.66 -1.48
N PHE A 182 9.42 -1.32 -0.40
CA PHE A 182 10.43 -0.81 0.53
C PHE A 182 11.79 -1.52 0.40
N GLY A 183 11.88 -2.57 -0.42
CA GLY A 183 13.11 -3.34 -0.64
C GLY A 183 13.56 -4.16 0.58
N ASN A 184 14.75 -4.74 0.50
CA ASN A 184 15.41 -5.39 1.64
C ASN A 184 16.13 -4.34 2.51
N LYS A 185 15.40 -3.36 3.05
CA LYS A 185 15.99 -2.45 4.04
C LYS A 185 16.36 -3.24 5.30
N ASN A 186 17.53 -2.98 5.85
CA ASN A 186 17.97 -3.61 7.09
C ASN A 186 17.00 -3.26 8.23
N CYS A 187 16.22 -4.25 8.65
CA CYS A 187 15.42 -4.17 9.87
C CYS A 187 16.23 -4.73 11.03
N SER A 188 16.40 -3.95 12.11
CA SER A 188 17.11 -4.39 13.32
C SER A 188 16.38 -5.53 14.05
N PHE A 189 15.08 -5.70 13.77
CA PHE A 189 14.23 -6.72 14.36
C PHE A 189 13.99 -7.88 13.40
N GLN A 190 13.98 -9.09 13.95
CA GLN A 190 13.71 -10.31 13.18
C GLN A 190 12.36 -10.90 13.61
N CYS A 191 11.44 -11.02 12.66
CA CYS A 191 10.13 -11.66 12.84
C CYS A 191 9.93 -12.79 11.82
N LEU A 192 8.97 -13.65 12.12
CA LEU A 192 8.56 -14.76 11.26
C LEU A 192 7.26 -14.38 10.55
N TYR A 193 7.29 -14.32 9.22
CA TYR A 193 6.13 -13.94 8.41
C TYR A 193 5.47 -15.19 7.83
N THR A 194 4.14 -15.29 7.94
CA THR A 194 3.37 -16.44 7.43
C THR A 194 1.97 -16.05 6.98
N GLU A 195 1.43 -16.77 6.01
CA GLU A 195 0.02 -16.67 5.57
C GLU A 195 -0.78 -17.94 5.94
N ASP A 196 -0.14 -18.92 6.59
CA ASP A 196 -0.79 -20.17 6.99
C ASP A 196 -1.60 -19.94 8.27
N LYS A 197 -2.93 -19.98 8.16
CA LYS A 197 -3.86 -19.75 9.27
C LYS A 197 -3.72 -20.75 10.42
N LYS A 198 -3.01 -21.87 10.23
CA LYS A 198 -2.67 -22.78 11.35
C LYS A 198 -1.84 -22.11 12.44
N PHE A 199 -1.19 -20.98 12.14
CA PHE A 199 -0.44 -20.18 13.08
C PHE A 199 -1.28 -19.17 13.87
N GLU A 200 -2.59 -19.10 13.62
CA GLU A 200 -3.48 -18.12 14.25
C GLU A 200 -3.35 -18.09 15.77
N THR A 201 -3.28 -19.24 16.45
CA THR A 201 -3.22 -19.28 17.93
C THR A 201 -1.86 -18.88 18.51
N CYS A 202 -0.78 -19.02 17.73
CA CYS A 202 0.60 -18.76 18.17
C CYS A 202 1.18 -17.47 17.59
N ALA A 203 0.44 -16.78 16.71
CA ALA A 203 0.88 -15.51 16.14
C ALA A 203 0.93 -14.43 17.23
N SER A 204 1.97 -13.61 17.24
CA SER A 204 2.01 -12.41 18.09
C SER A 204 1.18 -11.28 17.46
N VAL A 205 1.14 -11.24 16.13
CA VAL A 205 0.45 -10.21 15.35
C VAL A 205 -0.35 -10.86 14.23
N VAL A 206 -1.59 -10.38 14.00
CA VAL A 206 -2.44 -10.80 12.89
C VAL A 206 -2.87 -9.58 12.07
N ILE A 207 -2.51 -9.55 10.79
CA ILE A 207 -2.77 -8.43 9.86
C ILE A 207 -4.01 -8.70 9.02
N PHE A 208 -4.90 -7.71 8.96
CA PHE A 208 -6.13 -7.74 8.17
C PHE A 208 -6.14 -6.58 7.18
N HIS A 209 -6.10 -6.91 5.90
CA HIS A 209 -6.21 -5.92 4.83
C HIS A 209 -7.67 -5.60 4.48
N LEU A 210 -8.04 -4.31 4.48
CA LEU A 210 -9.43 -3.87 4.29
C LEU A 210 -9.96 -3.95 2.86
N ALA A 211 -9.12 -4.12 1.83
CA ALA A 211 -9.61 -4.20 0.46
C ALA A 211 -10.20 -5.58 0.07
N LEU A 212 -10.25 -6.56 0.99
CA LEU A 212 -11.04 -7.79 0.82
C LEU A 212 -12.14 -7.92 1.89
N ASN A 213 -13.14 -8.79 1.65
CA ASN A 213 -14.10 -9.14 2.70
C ASN A 213 -13.32 -9.73 3.88
N LEU A 214 -13.45 -9.12 5.06
CA LEU A 214 -12.74 -9.54 6.26
C LEU A 214 -13.28 -10.87 6.82
N ALA A 215 -14.46 -11.30 6.38
CA ALA A 215 -15.12 -12.49 6.88
C ALA A 215 -14.58 -13.81 6.25
N PRO A 216 -14.47 -14.90 7.04
CA PRO A 216 -14.71 -14.94 8.47
C PRO A 216 -13.54 -14.30 9.24
N LEU A 217 -13.88 -13.52 10.27
CA LEU A 217 -12.92 -13.09 11.29
C LEU A 217 -12.69 -14.24 12.28
N PRO A 218 -11.56 -14.27 13.00
CA PRO A 218 -11.34 -15.15 14.14
C PRO A 218 -12.55 -15.16 15.10
N GLN A 219 -13.02 -16.35 15.48
CA GLN A 219 -14.19 -16.50 16.38
C GLN A 219 -13.89 -15.99 17.80
N HIS A 220 -12.63 -16.05 18.23
CA HIS A 220 -12.19 -15.57 19.54
C HIS A 220 -10.93 -14.74 19.39
N ARG A 221 -10.96 -13.51 19.91
CA ARG A 221 -9.80 -12.64 19.99
C ARG A 221 -8.94 -13.05 21.18
N ASN A 222 -7.70 -13.45 20.93
CA ASN A 222 -6.72 -13.66 22.00
C ASN A 222 -6.15 -12.30 22.44
N ALA A 223 -6.26 -11.99 23.72
CA ALA A 223 -5.81 -10.74 24.32
C ALA A 223 -4.28 -10.56 24.28
N GLU A 224 -3.53 -11.64 24.08
CA GLU A 224 -2.07 -11.62 23.95
C GLU A 224 -1.60 -11.25 22.53
N GLN A 225 -2.51 -11.23 21.55
CA GLN A 225 -2.19 -10.92 20.16
C GLN A 225 -2.55 -9.48 19.79
N LEU A 226 -1.79 -8.91 18.85
CA LEU A 226 -2.11 -7.63 18.23
C LEU A 226 -2.84 -7.85 16.91
N TYR A 227 -4.04 -7.29 16.82
CA TYR A 227 -4.85 -7.30 15.61
C TYR A 227 -4.60 -6.02 14.85
N VAL A 228 -4.10 -6.12 13.62
CA VAL A 228 -3.65 -4.98 12.82
C VAL A 228 -4.62 -4.74 11.68
N LEU A 229 -5.15 -3.53 11.58
CA LEU A 229 -5.82 -3.06 10.39
C LEU A 229 -4.79 -2.54 9.39
N MET A 230 -4.84 -3.01 8.15
CA MET A 230 -4.03 -2.48 7.06
C MET A 230 -4.95 -1.99 5.93
N SER A 231 -4.78 -0.74 5.50
CA SER A 231 -5.50 -0.22 4.33
C SER A 231 -4.71 0.88 3.64
N HIS A 232 -4.65 0.80 2.32
CA HIS A 232 -4.20 1.92 1.48
C HIS A 232 -5.38 2.63 0.79
N GLU A 233 -6.61 2.18 1.04
CA GLU A 233 -7.82 2.70 0.42
C GLU A 233 -8.62 3.57 1.37
N ASN A 234 -9.34 4.58 0.88
CA ASN A 234 -10.11 5.52 1.70
C ASN A 234 -11.34 4.88 2.42
N PRO A 235 -11.86 5.50 3.51
CA PRO A 235 -12.99 4.97 4.29
C PRO A 235 -14.33 4.94 3.53
N LEU A 236 -14.45 5.59 2.35
CA LEU A 236 -15.68 5.58 1.56
C LEU A 236 -15.89 4.28 0.77
N LEU A 237 -14.99 3.29 0.85
CA LEU A 237 -15.15 1.95 0.25
C LEU A 237 -16.37 1.15 0.78
N GLY A 238 -17.13 1.68 1.75
CA GLY A 238 -18.42 1.15 2.14
C GLY A 238 -18.36 -0.17 2.92
N ARG A 239 -17.22 -0.47 3.54
CA ARG A 239 -17.01 -1.72 4.26
C ARG A 239 -17.29 -1.56 5.74
N SER A 240 -18.06 -2.49 6.30
CA SER A 240 -18.27 -2.58 7.73
C SER A 240 -16.99 -3.11 8.37
N VAL A 241 -16.32 -2.25 9.13
CA VAL A 241 -15.14 -2.63 9.92
C VAL A 241 -15.61 -2.77 11.37
N PRO A 242 -15.30 -3.90 12.05
CA PRO A 242 -15.72 -4.06 13.44
C PRO A 242 -15.11 -2.98 14.32
N THR A 243 -15.95 -2.26 15.06
CA THR A 243 -15.50 -1.37 16.13
C THR A 243 -14.85 -2.20 17.23
N ASN A 244 -13.80 -1.65 17.84
CA ASN A 244 -13.10 -2.25 18.97
C ASN A 244 -12.34 -3.57 18.72
N PHE A 245 -11.99 -3.88 17.47
CA PHE A 245 -11.34 -5.14 17.12
C PHE A 245 -9.82 -5.02 16.93
N PHE A 246 -9.35 -3.89 16.40
CA PHE A 246 -7.95 -3.68 16.03
C PHE A 246 -7.17 -2.93 17.11
N ASN A 247 -5.91 -3.30 17.29
CA ASN A 247 -4.95 -2.67 18.19
C ASN A 247 -4.02 -1.68 17.47
N ILE A 248 -3.80 -1.88 16.18
CA ILE A 248 -2.84 -1.12 15.36
C ILE A 248 -3.51 -0.77 14.04
N SER A 249 -3.32 0.46 13.57
CA SER A 249 -3.66 0.88 12.21
C SER A 249 -2.40 1.09 11.38
N ILE A 250 -2.37 0.53 10.18
CA ILE A 250 -1.37 0.78 9.14
C ILE A 250 -2.10 1.37 7.94
N THR A 251 -1.98 2.69 7.76
CA THR A 251 -2.74 3.40 6.73
C THR A 251 -2.01 4.62 6.17
N TYR A 252 -2.57 5.24 5.13
CA TYR A 252 -2.05 6.50 4.59
C TYR A 252 -2.26 7.73 5.49
N ARG A 253 -3.00 7.63 6.61
CA ARG A 253 -3.25 8.77 7.51
C ARG A 253 -2.10 8.95 8.49
N THR A 254 -1.68 10.19 8.69
CA THR A 254 -0.51 10.56 9.50
C THR A 254 -0.67 10.23 10.99
N ASP A 255 -1.91 10.18 11.48
CA ASP A 255 -2.26 9.81 12.86
C ASP A 255 -2.55 8.30 13.05
N SER A 256 -2.18 7.45 12.08
CA SER A 256 -2.20 6.00 12.26
C SER A 256 -1.08 5.51 13.16
N THR A 257 -1.24 4.34 13.76
CA THR A 257 -0.17 3.74 14.59
C THR A 257 1.12 3.56 13.79
N ILE A 258 0.99 3.15 12.52
CA ILE A 258 2.09 3.09 11.55
C ILE A 258 1.63 3.79 10.28
N PHE A 259 2.23 4.95 10.01
CA PHE A 259 2.00 5.72 8.79
C PHE A 259 2.62 5.03 7.58
N MET A 260 1.78 4.73 6.59
CA MET A 260 2.15 4.10 5.32
C MET A 260 1.62 4.97 4.17
N PRO A 261 2.35 6.04 3.79
CA PRO A 261 1.99 6.85 2.65
C PRO A 261 2.28 6.12 1.33
N TYR A 262 1.67 6.60 0.25
CA TYR A 262 1.98 6.13 -1.10
C TYR A 262 3.41 6.47 -1.53
N ASP A 263 3.94 7.60 -1.04
CA ASP A 263 5.31 8.07 -1.25
C ASP A 263 5.64 9.26 -0.33
N ALA A 264 6.88 9.74 -0.38
CA ALA A 264 7.34 10.97 0.25
C ALA A 264 8.41 11.70 -0.58
N LEU A 265 8.47 13.03 -0.43
CA LEU A 265 9.59 13.82 -0.91
C LEU A 265 10.79 13.68 0.04
N SER A 266 11.92 13.20 -0.49
CA SER A 266 13.17 13.05 0.28
C SER A 266 14.11 14.24 0.06
N PRO A 267 14.48 15.01 1.11
CA PRO A 267 15.36 16.16 0.96
C PRO A 267 16.77 15.77 0.50
N ILE A 268 17.37 16.61 -0.34
CA ILE A 268 18.80 16.50 -0.69
C ILE A 268 19.64 16.78 0.55
N ASN A 269 20.61 15.91 0.84
CA ASN A 269 21.53 16.05 1.95
C ASN A 269 22.96 15.69 1.53
N ALA A 270 23.91 15.74 2.48
CA ALA A 270 25.33 15.49 2.21
C ALA A 270 25.64 14.06 1.73
N GLN A 271 24.72 13.12 1.90
CA GLN A 271 24.83 11.72 1.47
C GLN A 271 24.14 11.46 0.13
N THR A 272 23.40 12.43 -0.42
CA THR A 272 22.73 12.29 -1.72
C THR A 272 23.77 12.27 -2.84
N MET A 273 23.78 11.20 -3.62
CA MET A 273 24.70 11.04 -4.75
C MET A 273 24.30 11.93 -5.94
N PRO A 274 25.25 12.41 -6.77
CA PRO A 274 24.95 13.31 -7.89
C PRO A 274 23.89 12.78 -8.87
N GLU A 275 23.86 11.47 -9.14
CA GLU A 275 22.86 10.85 -10.02
C GLU A 275 21.43 10.85 -9.44
N GLN A 276 21.30 11.08 -8.14
CA GLN A 276 20.01 11.23 -7.45
C GLN A 276 19.52 12.68 -7.48
N ILE A 277 20.26 13.62 -8.07
CA ILE A 277 19.88 15.03 -8.15
C ILE A 277 19.43 15.32 -9.59
N TRP A 278 18.30 16.03 -9.72
CA TRP A 278 17.83 16.49 -11.02
C TRP A 278 18.77 17.55 -11.58
N SER A 279 19.14 17.42 -12.85
CA SER A 279 19.87 18.48 -13.55
C SER A 279 18.91 19.40 -14.29
N GLU A 280 19.26 20.69 -14.41
CA GLU A 280 18.45 21.63 -15.18
C GLU A 280 18.35 21.21 -16.67
N VAL A 281 19.41 20.61 -17.22
CA VAL A 281 19.44 20.08 -18.59
C VAL A 281 18.38 18.99 -18.77
N GLU A 282 18.35 18.01 -17.87
CA GLU A 282 17.37 16.92 -17.89
C GLU A 282 15.92 17.43 -17.80
N ILE A 283 15.67 18.41 -16.91
CA ILE A 283 14.34 19.01 -16.77
C ILE A 283 13.95 19.72 -18.07
N ARG A 284 14.84 20.53 -18.65
CA ARG A 284 14.58 21.25 -19.92
C ARG A 284 14.33 20.29 -21.07
N GLU A 285 15.10 19.21 -21.18
CA GLU A 285 14.87 18.17 -22.19
C GLU A 285 13.51 17.48 -22.01
N ARG A 286 13.07 17.27 -20.77
CA ARG A 286 11.74 16.70 -20.49
C ARG A 286 10.62 17.66 -20.86
N VAL A 287 10.79 18.94 -20.53
CA VAL A 287 9.83 20.01 -20.85
C VAL A 287 9.69 20.18 -22.37
N ALA A 288 10.80 20.11 -23.12
CA ALA A 288 10.79 20.23 -24.58
C ALA A 288 10.02 19.10 -25.30
N ARG A 289 9.76 17.97 -24.63
CA ARG A 289 8.95 16.86 -25.17
C ARG A 289 7.45 17.10 -25.01
N LYS A 290 7.02 18.07 -24.19
CA LYS A 290 5.60 18.34 -23.94
C LYS A 290 4.97 18.99 -25.19
N LYS A 291 3.83 18.46 -25.60
CA LYS A 291 3.09 18.85 -26.81
C LYS A 291 1.59 18.94 -26.55
N ARG A 292 1.06 17.97 -25.81
CA ARG A 292 -0.37 17.83 -25.52
C ARG A 292 -0.67 18.39 -24.14
N LEU A 293 -1.88 18.89 -23.90
CA LEU A 293 -2.14 19.66 -22.69
C LEU A 293 -2.34 18.79 -21.44
N VAL A 294 -3.45 18.05 -21.32
CA VAL A 294 -3.78 17.28 -20.11
C VAL A 294 -3.98 15.79 -20.41
N VAL A 295 -3.44 14.91 -19.57
CA VAL A 295 -3.74 13.46 -19.61
C VAL A 295 -4.29 12.96 -18.27
N GLN A 296 -5.19 11.98 -18.34
CA GLN A 296 -5.72 11.26 -17.19
C GLN A 296 -5.78 9.75 -17.48
N PHE A 297 -5.36 8.94 -16.50
CA PHE A 297 -5.53 7.50 -16.52
C PHE A 297 -6.47 7.09 -15.39
N VAL A 298 -7.65 6.60 -15.75
CA VAL A 298 -8.73 6.36 -14.78
C VAL A 298 -9.60 5.18 -15.19
N SER A 299 -9.76 4.25 -14.24
CA SER A 299 -10.60 3.04 -14.40
C SER A 299 -11.64 2.86 -13.30
N ASN A 300 -11.69 3.77 -12.32
CA ASN A 300 -12.72 3.79 -11.28
C ASN A 300 -13.66 4.98 -11.57
N CYS A 301 -14.86 4.71 -12.06
CA CYS A 301 -15.79 5.71 -12.55
C CYS A 301 -16.91 5.95 -11.54
N GLY A 302 -17.55 7.12 -11.60
CA GLY A 302 -18.59 7.50 -10.63
C GLY A 302 -18.01 7.70 -9.23
N ALA A 303 -16.86 8.35 -9.16
CA ALA A 303 -16.13 8.51 -7.91
C ALA A 303 -16.80 9.53 -6.98
N ASN A 304 -16.72 9.30 -5.66
CA ASN A 304 -17.34 10.16 -4.65
C ASN A 304 -16.78 11.59 -4.63
N SER A 305 -15.61 11.84 -5.19
CA SER A 305 -15.04 13.18 -5.30
C SER A 305 -15.76 14.09 -6.29
N GLY A 306 -16.54 13.53 -7.22
CA GLY A 306 -17.12 14.29 -8.34
C GLY A 306 -16.16 14.53 -9.50
N ARG A 307 -14.96 13.93 -9.49
CA ARG A 307 -13.93 14.13 -10.54
C ARG A 307 -14.41 13.82 -11.94
N ASP A 308 -15.33 12.88 -12.11
CA ASP A 308 -15.86 12.47 -13.42
C ASP A 308 -16.53 13.66 -14.13
N TRP A 309 -17.25 14.50 -13.36
CA TRP A 309 -17.85 15.72 -13.89
C TRP A 309 -16.78 16.75 -14.26
N LEU A 310 -15.79 16.99 -13.39
CA LEU A 310 -14.71 17.94 -13.67
C LEU A 310 -13.92 17.55 -14.93
N THR A 311 -13.60 16.26 -15.08
CA THR A 311 -12.98 15.74 -16.31
C THR A 311 -13.84 16.05 -17.53
N ALA A 312 -15.15 15.76 -17.47
CA ALA A 312 -16.06 15.99 -18.60
C ALA A 312 -16.19 17.48 -18.98
N GLU A 313 -16.19 18.39 -18.01
CA GLU A 313 -16.20 19.83 -18.29
C GLU A 313 -14.87 20.32 -18.87
N LEU A 314 -13.73 19.89 -18.32
CA LEU A 314 -12.41 20.25 -18.85
C LEU A 314 -12.21 19.75 -20.28
N GLN A 315 -12.69 18.54 -20.63
CA GLN A 315 -12.65 18.01 -21.99
C GLN A 315 -13.34 18.89 -23.04
N LYS A 316 -14.30 19.73 -22.63
CA LYS A 316 -14.97 20.68 -23.54
C LYS A 316 -14.13 21.94 -23.78
N LEU A 317 -13.26 22.29 -22.83
CA LEU A 317 -12.56 23.57 -22.81
C LEU A 317 -11.11 23.46 -23.30
N VAL A 318 -10.47 22.31 -23.11
CA VAL A 318 -9.05 22.09 -23.41
C VAL A 318 -8.79 20.73 -24.03
N GLU A 319 -7.62 20.57 -24.64
CA GLU A 319 -7.14 19.24 -25.06
C GLU A 319 -6.91 18.37 -23.82
N PHE A 320 -7.73 17.33 -23.66
CA PHE A 320 -7.71 16.48 -22.49
C PHE A 320 -7.92 15.01 -22.89
N ASP A 321 -6.86 14.21 -22.73
CA ASP A 321 -6.88 12.79 -23.01
C ASP A 321 -7.22 11.95 -21.79
N VAL A 322 -8.20 11.07 -21.95
CA VAL A 322 -8.62 10.12 -20.92
C VAL A 322 -8.38 8.70 -21.39
N PHE A 323 -7.62 7.94 -20.60
CA PHE A 323 -7.34 6.53 -20.79
C PHE A 323 -7.86 5.70 -19.61
N GLY A 324 -8.17 4.43 -19.86
CA GLY A 324 -8.70 3.48 -18.89
C GLY A 324 -10.17 3.16 -19.10
N SER A 325 -10.75 2.39 -18.17
CA SER A 325 -12.10 1.84 -18.30
C SER A 325 -13.19 2.91 -18.38
N CYS A 326 -12.97 4.12 -17.83
CA CYS A 326 -13.97 5.19 -17.88
C CYS A 326 -14.12 5.83 -19.26
N ASN A 327 -13.21 5.56 -20.20
CA ASN A 327 -13.28 6.07 -21.58
C ASN A 327 -13.06 4.97 -22.63
N ASN A 328 -13.02 3.69 -22.24
CA ASN A 328 -12.74 2.54 -23.12
C ASN A 328 -11.49 2.70 -24.02
N LYS A 329 -10.52 3.51 -23.59
CA LYS A 329 -9.27 3.78 -24.31
C LYS A 329 -8.11 3.21 -23.49
N PHE A 330 -7.65 2.01 -23.83
CA PHE A 330 -6.61 1.33 -23.07
C PHE A 330 -5.21 1.65 -23.60
N CYS A 331 -4.21 1.53 -22.74
CA CYS A 331 -2.84 1.93 -22.99
C CYS A 331 -1.94 0.81 -22.46
N ASP A 332 -1.02 0.32 -23.28
CA ASP A 332 0.06 -0.56 -22.82
C ASP A 332 1.16 0.27 -22.14
N ASP A 333 2.20 -0.37 -21.58
CA ASP A 333 3.25 0.34 -20.85
C ASP A 333 3.97 1.40 -21.71
N LYS A 334 4.15 1.14 -23.01
CA LYS A 334 4.81 2.06 -23.94
C LYS A 334 3.95 3.28 -24.23
N CYS A 335 2.66 3.06 -24.49
CA CYS A 335 1.68 4.11 -24.60
C CYS A 335 1.66 4.94 -23.31
N TYR A 336 1.63 4.28 -22.15
CA TYR A 336 1.51 4.94 -20.86
C TYR A 336 2.65 5.92 -20.63
N GLN A 337 3.87 5.43 -20.85
CA GLN A 337 5.07 6.24 -20.79
C GLN A 337 5.00 7.38 -21.82
N SER A 338 4.73 7.10 -23.09
CA SER A 338 4.69 8.10 -24.17
C SER A 338 3.69 9.24 -23.90
N GLU A 339 2.49 8.91 -23.44
CA GLU A 339 1.46 9.91 -23.10
C GLU A 339 1.93 10.77 -21.92
N GLN A 340 2.46 10.16 -20.86
CA GLN A 340 3.06 10.89 -19.74
C GLN A 340 4.22 11.81 -20.19
N GLU A 341 5.10 11.33 -21.06
CA GLU A 341 6.23 12.10 -21.57
C GLU A 341 5.79 13.34 -22.36
N SER A 342 4.66 13.25 -23.06
CA SER A 342 4.20 14.24 -24.04
C SER A 342 3.18 15.25 -23.51
N HIS A 343 2.64 15.06 -22.30
CA HIS A 343 1.66 15.99 -21.71
C HIS A 343 2.29 16.97 -20.71
N PHE A 344 1.82 18.22 -20.74
CA PHE A 344 2.18 19.25 -19.75
C PHE A 344 1.61 18.91 -18.37
N PHE A 345 0.36 18.44 -18.33
CA PHE A 345 -0.35 18.23 -17.09
C PHE A 345 -0.87 16.80 -16.96
N TYR A 346 -0.83 16.30 -15.72
CA TYR A 346 -1.46 15.04 -15.36
C TYR A 346 -2.61 15.32 -14.40
N ALA A 347 -3.82 14.92 -14.74
CA ALA A 347 -4.98 15.07 -13.87
C ALA A 347 -4.96 14.01 -12.75
N ALA A 348 -4.29 14.34 -11.64
CA ALA A 348 -4.16 13.51 -10.44
C ALA A 348 -5.42 13.61 -9.55
N PHE A 349 -6.59 13.41 -10.15
CA PHE A 349 -7.86 13.52 -9.44
C PHE A 349 -8.15 12.27 -8.62
N GLU A 350 -8.13 12.39 -7.29
CA GLU A 350 -8.46 11.28 -6.41
C GLU A 350 -9.95 10.89 -6.46
N ASN A 351 -10.23 9.63 -6.16
CA ASN A 351 -11.61 9.12 -6.16
C ASN A 351 -12.44 9.61 -4.97
N SER A 352 -11.79 10.23 -3.98
CA SER A 352 -12.39 10.84 -2.79
C SER A 352 -11.43 11.90 -2.27
N VAL A 353 -11.95 13.00 -1.72
CA VAL A 353 -11.12 14.05 -1.11
C VAL A 353 -11.13 13.82 0.39
N CYS A 354 -10.05 13.26 0.92
CA CYS A 354 -9.93 12.90 2.33
C CYS A 354 -8.61 13.45 2.89
N THR A 355 -8.56 13.73 4.19
CA THR A 355 -7.32 14.09 4.90
C THR A 355 -6.20 13.09 4.61
N ASP A 356 -5.01 13.59 4.29
CA ASP A 356 -3.79 12.84 3.94
C ASP A 356 -3.87 11.91 2.72
N TYR A 357 -4.98 11.87 1.98
CA TYR A 357 -5.17 10.91 0.89
C TYR A 357 -4.55 11.38 -0.43
N VAL A 358 -3.22 11.26 -0.52
CA VAL A 358 -2.42 11.56 -1.71
C VAL A 358 -1.84 10.26 -2.28
N THR A 359 -2.33 9.83 -3.45
CA THR A 359 -2.03 8.48 -3.94
C THR A 359 -1.00 8.43 -5.07
N GLU A 360 -0.79 7.24 -5.65
CA GLU A 360 0.08 6.99 -6.80
C GLU A 360 -0.16 7.97 -7.96
N LYS A 361 -1.37 8.52 -8.12
CA LYS A 361 -1.70 9.48 -9.19
C LYS A 361 -0.84 10.73 -9.11
N PHE A 362 -0.80 11.37 -7.94
CA PHE A 362 0.01 12.56 -7.70
C PHE A 362 1.51 12.21 -7.83
N TRP A 363 1.95 11.20 -7.09
CA TRP A 363 3.37 10.85 -7.00
C TRP A 363 3.96 10.43 -8.34
N MET A 364 3.20 9.71 -9.15
CA MET A 364 3.66 9.31 -10.47
C MET A 364 3.79 10.50 -11.43
N ALA A 365 2.91 11.50 -11.36
CA ALA A 365 3.08 12.73 -12.15
C ALA A 365 4.38 13.43 -11.78
N LEU A 366 4.61 13.61 -10.47
CA LEU A 366 5.79 14.26 -9.93
C LEU A 366 7.09 13.54 -10.34
N ARG A 367 7.12 12.20 -10.21
CA ARG A 367 8.26 11.35 -10.60
C ARG A 367 8.57 11.38 -12.10
N ASN A 368 7.59 11.70 -12.95
CA ASN A 368 7.75 11.81 -14.40
C ASN A 368 8.02 13.25 -14.88
N LEU A 369 8.21 14.20 -13.97
CA LEU A 369 8.33 15.63 -14.26
C LEU A 369 7.15 16.14 -15.11
N ILE A 370 5.94 15.84 -14.63
CA ILE A 370 4.67 16.36 -15.15
C ILE A 370 4.02 17.14 -14.02
N VAL A 371 3.44 18.30 -14.32
CA VAL A 371 2.75 19.10 -13.29
C VAL A 371 1.40 18.44 -12.98
N PRO A 372 1.17 17.95 -11.74
CA PRO A 372 -0.10 17.36 -11.36
C PRO A 372 -1.16 18.44 -11.15
N ILE A 373 -2.36 18.19 -11.67
CA ILE A 373 -3.58 18.91 -11.30
C ILE A 373 -4.31 18.05 -10.26
N VAL A 374 -4.50 18.59 -9.07
CA VAL A 374 -5.16 17.91 -7.94
C VAL A 374 -6.52 18.55 -7.66
N LEU A 375 -7.35 17.87 -6.87
CA LEU A 375 -8.67 18.40 -6.52
C LEU A 375 -8.59 19.48 -5.44
N SER A 376 -7.81 19.26 -4.38
CA SER A 376 -7.80 20.16 -3.22
C SER A 376 -6.41 20.58 -2.77
N ARG A 377 -6.19 21.89 -2.63
CA ARG A 377 -4.96 22.48 -2.08
C ARG A 377 -4.74 22.05 -0.64
N LYS A 378 -5.79 22.12 0.19
CA LYS A 378 -5.71 21.83 1.63
C LYS A 378 -5.16 20.43 1.91
N VAL A 379 -5.62 19.41 1.17
CA VAL A 379 -5.13 18.03 1.34
C VAL A 379 -3.63 17.91 1.05
N MET A 380 -3.13 18.66 0.06
CA MET A 380 -1.71 18.65 -0.29
C MET A 380 -0.85 19.37 0.76
N GLU A 381 -1.34 20.51 1.25
CA GLU A 381 -0.66 21.28 2.32
C GLU A 381 -0.57 20.48 3.62
N GLU A 382 -1.66 19.82 4.02
CA GLU A 382 -1.69 18.94 5.19
C GLU A 382 -0.74 17.75 5.04
N ALA A 383 -0.58 17.22 3.82
CA ALA A 383 0.40 16.19 3.49
C ALA A 383 1.86 16.71 3.42
N GLY A 384 2.11 18.00 3.66
CA GLY A 384 3.45 18.61 3.65
C GLY A 384 4.03 18.82 2.25
N ILE A 385 3.19 18.86 1.22
CA ILE A 385 3.62 19.01 -0.17
C ILE A 385 3.77 20.51 -0.50
N PRO A 386 4.91 20.96 -1.06
CA PRO A 386 5.11 22.38 -1.32
C PRO A 386 4.15 22.93 -2.38
N ASN A 387 3.58 24.11 -2.12
CA ASN A 387 2.55 24.75 -2.97
C ASN A 387 2.95 25.01 -4.42
N GLY A 388 4.24 25.12 -4.71
CA GLY A 388 4.76 25.30 -6.08
C GLY A 388 4.95 24.01 -6.86
N THR A 389 4.41 22.86 -6.41
CA THR A 389 4.60 21.56 -7.08
C THR A 389 3.37 21.05 -7.84
N PHE A 390 2.20 21.65 -7.62
CA PHE A 390 0.92 21.22 -8.18
C PHE A 390 0.02 22.41 -8.48
N ILE A 391 -1.03 22.15 -9.26
CA ILE A 391 -2.14 23.07 -9.50
C ILE A 391 -3.37 22.47 -8.79
N ALA A 392 -4.01 23.19 -7.88
CA ALA A 392 -5.23 22.71 -7.25
C ALA A 392 -6.45 23.25 -7.97
N ALA A 393 -7.43 22.39 -8.26
CA ALA A 393 -8.64 22.79 -8.95
C ALA A 393 -9.51 23.75 -8.12
N ASP A 394 -9.46 23.62 -6.79
CA ASP A 394 -10.15 24.50 -5.84
C ASP A 394 -9.51 25.88 -5.65
N ASP A 395 -8.39 26.17 -6.33
CA ASP A 395 -7.81 27.52 -6.39
C ASP A 395 -8.53 28.46 -7.38
N PHE A 396 -9.46 27.92 -8.18
CA PHE A 396 -10.08 28.64 -9.30
C PHE A 396 -11.59 28.76 -9.09
N ASP A 397 -12.12 29.97 -9.31
CA ASP A 397 -13.55 30.29 -9.19
C ASP A 397 -14.45 29.35 -10.01
N ASN A 398 -13.95 28.83 -11.14
CA ASN A 398 -14.68 27.90 -12.00
C ASN A 398 -13.76 27.12 -12.95
N VAL A 399 -14.34 26.14 -13.64
CA VAL A 399 -13.63 25.26 -14.59
C VAL A 399 -13.01 26.04 -15.76
N GLN A 400 -13.61 27.16 -16.19
CA GLN A 400 -13.06 27.99 -17.26
C GLN A 400 -11.76 28.70 -16.82
N ALA A 401 -11.73 29.25 -15.61
CA ALA A 401 -10.53 29.87 -15.06
C ALA A 401 -9.37 28.86 -14.93
N LEU A 402 -9.66 27.64 -14.48
CA LEU A 402 -8.67 26.55 -14.47
C LEU A 402 -8.18 26.24 -15.91
N ALA A 403 -9.10 26.08 -16.86
CA ALA A 403 -8.75 25.81 -18.26
C ALA A 403 -7.87 26.90 -18.89
N ASP A 404 -8.18 28.16 -18.62
CA ASP A 404 -7.44 29.31 -19.14
C ASP A 404 -6.03 29.40 -18.52
N HIS A 405 -5.90 29.10 -17.23
CA HIS A 405 -4.59 28.99 -16.58
C HIS A 405 -3.71 27.89 -17.20
N LEU A 406 -4.27 26.71 -17.47
CA LEU A 406 -3.53 25.61 -18.11
C LEU A 406 -3.05 26.00 -19.52
N LYS A 407 -3.90 26.66 -20.32
CA LYS A 407 -3.52 27.19 -21.64
C LYS A 407 -2.44 28.26 -21.55
N ALA A 408 -2.53 29.17 -20.58
CA ALA A 408 -1.55 30.21 -20.37
C ALA A 408 -0.17 29.63 -20.03
N LEU A 409 -0.12 28.59 -19.18
CA LEU A 409 1.12 27.90 -18.84
C LEU A 409 1.72 27.13 -20.02
N GLN A 410 0.91 26.55 -20.90
CA GLN A 410 1.41 25.91 -22.13
C GLN A 410 2.18 26.88 -23.03
N MET A 411 1.81 28.16 -23.01
CA MET A 411 2.42 29.23 -23.81
C MET A 411 3.60 29.93 -23.11
N ASP A 412 3.84 29.62 -21.83
CA ASP A 412 4.85 30.27 -20.99
C ASP A 412 5.75 29.22 -20.33
N THR A 413 6.78 28.82 -21.08
CA THR A 413 7.73 27.78 -20.64
C THR A 413 8.39 28.12 -19.31
N ASP A 414 8.70 29.38 -19.04
CA ASP A 414 9.38 29.78 -17.81
C ASP A 414 8.47 29.63 -16.59
N LYS A 415 7.19 30.04 -16.71
CA LYS A 415 6.21 29.78 -15.64
C LYS A 415 5.95 28.29 -15.45
N TYR A 416 5.83 27.52 -16.52
CA TYR A 416 5.66 26.07 -16.43
C TYR A 416 6.86 25.40 -15.75
N MET A 417 8.09 25.79 -16.11
CA MET A 417 9.30 25.29 -15.45
C MET A 417 9.37 25.67 -13.97
N GLY A 418 8.74 26.77 -13.56
CA GLY A 418 8.63 27.18 -12.15
C GLY A 418 8.06 26.09 -11.24
N TYR A 419 7.18 25.23 -11.77
CA TYR A 419 6.60 24.10 -11.02
C TYR A 419 7.59 22.97 -10.74
N PHE A 420 8.80 23.01 -11.31
CA PHE A 420 9.88 22.05 -11.02
C PHE A 420 10.92 22.59 -10.05
N ASN A 421 10.72 23.77 -9.43
CA ASN A 421 11.68 24.32 -8.46
C ASN A 421 11.96 23.40 -7.26
N TRP A 422 11.00 22.56 -6.87
CA TRP A 422 11.17 21.55 -5.81
C TRP A 422 12.29 20.54 -6.12
N THR A 423 12.62 20.31 -7.39
CA THR A 423 13.72 19.41 -7.79
C THR A 423 15.09 19.88 -7.31
N LYS A 424 15.22 21.16 -6.91
CA LYS A 424 16.43 21.73 -6.31
C LYS A 424 16.60 21.38 -4.83
N THR A 425 15.51 20.97 -4.16
CA THR A 425 15.49 20.69 -2.72
C THR A 425 15.29 19.21 -2.41
N TYR A 426 14.71 18.45 -3.35
CA TYR A 426 14.40 17.03 -3.16
C TYR A 426 15.10 16.15 -4.21
N GLN A 427 15.55 14.98 -3.77
CA GLN A 427 16.22 14.02 -4.62
C GLN A 427 15.23 13.30 -5.56
N LYS A 428 15.74 12.73 -6.65
CA LYS A 428 15.01 11.81 -7.53
C LYS A 428 14.45 10.65 -6.72
N TYR A 429 13.21 10.29 -7.02
CA TYR A 429 12.54 9.19 -6.36
C TYR A 429 13.29 7.86 -6.55
N ARG A 430 13.46 7.13 -5.46
CA ARG A 430 13.69 5.68 -5.47
C ARG A 430 12.65 5.04 -4.58
N SER A 431 12.17 3.86 -5.00
CA SER A 431 11.08 3.20 -4.29
C SER A 431 11.40 2.97 -2.82
N GLY A 432 10.53 3.50 -1.97
CA GLY A 432 10.63 3.39 -0.52
C GLY A 432 11.65 4.33 0.13
N ASP A 433 12.39 5.19 -0.58
CA ASP A 433 13.33 6.14 0.05
C ASP A 433 12.61 7.04 1.08
N GLY A 434 13.26 7.29 2.22
CA GLY A 434 12.70 8.12 3.29
C GLY A 434 11.57 7.47 4.12
N ILE A 435 11.04 6.32 3.71
CA ILE A 435 9.95 5.62 4.42
C ILE A 435 10.51 4.38 5.15
N GLN A 436 10.19 4.25 6.44
CA GLN A 436 10.51 3.04 7.21
C GLN A 436 9.50 1.94 6.86
N PRO A 437 9.93 0.71 6.51
CA PRO A 437 9.02 -0.36 6.13
C PRO A 437 7.97 -0.62 7.23
N PRO A 438 6.66 -0.57 6.92
CA PRO A 438 5.59 -0.82 7.89
C PRO A 438 5.73 -2.15 8.60
N LEU A 439 6.17 -3.22 7.91
CA LEU A 439 6.39 -4.51 8.54
C LEU A 439 7.58 -4.52 9.52
N CYS A 440 8.60 -3.70 9.29
CA CYS A 440 9.71 -3.57 10.23
C CYS A 440 9.26 -2.86 11.52
N GLN A 441 8.50 -1.77 11.40
CA GLN A 441 7.88 -1.08 12.55
C GLN A 441 6.96 -2.02 13.32
N LEU A 442 6.16 -2.81 12.60
CA LEU A 442 5.28 -3.79 13.22
C LEU A 442 6.06 -4.89 13.95
N CYS A 443 7.18 -5.33 13.39
CA CYS A 443 8.07 -6.29 14.03
C CYS A 443 8.68 -5.74 15.32
N GLU A 444 9.12 -4.48 15.33
CA GLU A 444 9.58 -3.78 16.52
C GLU A 444 8.50 -3.72 17.63
N ILE A 445 7.26 -3.39 17.26
CA ILE A 445 6.14 -3.37 18.21
C ILE A 445 5.90 -4.76 18.80
N ALA A 446 5.93 -5.80 17.96
CA ALA A 446 5.72 -7.18 18.39
C ALA A 446 6.81 -7.66 19.38
N HIS A 447 8.06 -7.26 19.17
CA HIS A 447 9.15 -7.49 20.13
C HIS A 447 8.93 -6.74 21.44
N THR A 448 8.54 -5.47 21.36
CA THR A 448 8.29 -4.62 22.53
C THR A 448 7.17 -5.16 23.41
N GLN A 449 6.08 -5.65 22.79
CA GLN A 449 4.95 -6.23 23.50
C GLN A 449 5.35 -7.47 24.32
N ARG A 450 6.23 -8.31 23.77
CA ARG A 450 6.70 -9.53 24.45
C ARG A 450 7.63 -9.26 25.63
N GLN A 451 8.33 -8.12 25.64
CA GLN A 451 9.34 -7.80 26.65
C GLN A 451 8.79 -7.12 27.91
N LYS A 452 7.53 -6.64 27.93
CA LYS A 452 6.97 -5.91 29.08
C LYS A 452 5.47 -6.20 29.26
N ASP A 453 5.04 -6.42 30.51
CA ASP A 453 3.65 -6.23 31.00
C ASP A 453 3.13 -4.77 30.83
N LYS A 454 3.83 -3.91 30.08
CA LYS A 454 3.58 -2.47 29.96
C LYS A 454 3.02 -2.03 28.61
N PHE A 455 2.94 -2.90 27.61
CA PHE A 455 2.17 -2.57 26.41
C PHE A 455 0.68 -2.74 26.74
N LYS A 456 -0.01 -1.64 27.05
CA LYS A 456 -1.48 -1.62 27.03
C LYS A 456 -1.87 -1.37 25.58
N PRO A 457 -2.24 -2.41 24.80
CA PRO A 457 -2.65 -2.17 23.45
C PRO A 457 -3.96 -1.39 23.51
N TYR A 458 -3.93 -0.10 23.20
CA TYR A 458 -5.17 0.64 23.03
C TYR A 458 -5.87 0.08 21.79
N THR A 459 -7.18 0.10 21.83
CA THR A 459 -8.00 -0.31 20.70
C THR A 459 -8.13 0.88 19.77
N VAL A 460 -7.85 0.68 18.48
CA VAL A 460 -8.02 1.71 17.46
C VAL A 460 -9.51 2.03 17.31
N GLN A 461 -9.84 3.31 17.50
CA GLN A 461 -11.20 3.83 17.32
C GLN A 461 -11.38 4.25 15.86
N LEU A 462 -11.68 3.28 15.00
CA LEU A 462 -11.83 3.48 13.55
C LEU A 462 -12.99 4.38 13.18
N ASP A 463 -14.03 4.42 14.01
CA ASP A 463 -15.17 5.34 13.95
C ASP A 463 -14.79 6.81 14.23
N ILE A 464 -13.63 7.07 14.83
CA ILE A 464 -13.12 8.42 15.04
C ILE A 464 -12.07 8.77 13.98
N PHE A 465 -11.10 7.88 13.79
CA PHE A 465 -9.91 8.13 12.98
C PHE A 465 -10.09 7.77 11.48
N TRP A 466 -11.03 6.88 11.14
CA TRP A 466 -11.23 6.37 9.78
C TRP A 466 -12.70 6.38 9.38
N ASP A 467 -13.37 7.49 9.70
CA ASP A 467 -14.77 7.70 9.37
C ASP A 467 -14.95 8.37 8.00
N LYS A 468 -16.10 8.11 7.39
CA LYS A 468 -16.57 8.73 6.14
C LYS A 468 -16.66 10.25 6.23
N TRP A 469 -16.87 10.85 7.41
CA TRP A 469 -16.92 12.31 7.58
C TRP A 469 -15.59 13.00 7.32
N GLN A 470 -14.47 12.27 7.40
CA GLN A 470 -13.14 12.79 7.05
C GLN A 470 -12.94 12.92 5.53
N CYS A 471 -13.91 12.46 4.74
CA CYS A 471 -13.89 12.56 3.29
C CYS A 471 -15.04 13.45 2.81
N LYS A 472 -14.72 14.50 2.04
CA LYS A 472 -15.71 15.32 1.34
C LYS A 472 -16.28 14.52 0.16
N LYS A 473 -17.58 14.22 0.21
CA LYS A 473 -18.33 13.70 -0.93
C LYS A 473 -18.77 14.86 -1.81
N ASN A 474 -18.86 14.62 -3.12
CA ASN A 474 -19.26 15.61 -4.11
C ASN A 474 -18.45 16.92 -4.04
N PHE A 475 -17.18 16.83 -3.65
CA PHE A 475 -16.28 17.96 -3.48
C PHE A 475 -16.33 18.93 -4.66
N VAL A 476 -16.22 18.40 -5.88
CA VAL A 476 -16.25 19.21 -7.10
C VAL A 476 -17.57 19.98 -7.25
N GLN A 477 -18.71 19.36 -6.94
CA GLN A 477 -20.00 20.01 -7.03
C GLN A 477 -20.17 21.11 -5.97
N GLU A 478 -19.67 20.89 -4.76
CA GLU A 478 -19.81 21.84 -3.66
C GLU A 478 -18.88 23.04 -3.84
N GLU A 479 -17.64 22.82 -4.26
CA GLU A 479 -16.61 23.87 -4.28
C GLU A 479 -16.49 24.57 -5.65
N MET A 480 -16.81 23.89 -6.78
CA MET A 480 -16.57 24.45 -8.13
C MET A 480 -17.85 24.78 -8.92
N ILE A 481 -19.04 24.34 -8.47
CA ILE A 481 -20.31 24.62 -9.16
C ILE A 481 -21.13 25.69 -8.41
N SER A 482 -20.93 25.85 -7.10
CA SER A 482 -21.84 26.60 -6.23
C SER A 482 -21.78 28.12 -6.35
N GLU A 483 -20.90 28.70 -7.19
CA GLU A 483 -20.86 30.15 -7.41
C GLU A 483 -21.94 30.71 -8.35
N ASN A 484 -22.74 29.88 -9.04
CA ASN A 484 -23.88 30.37 -9.83
C ASN A 484 -25.22 30.42 -9.08
N THR A 485 -25.22 30.23 -7.75
CA THR A 485 -26.42 30.34 -6.92
C THR A 485 -26.20 31.15 -5.64
N PHE A 486 -25.66 32.36 -5.73
CA PHE A 486 -25.85 33.35 -4.67
C PHE A 486 -26.27 34.69 -5.29
N PRO A 487 -27.57 35.03 -5.22
CA PRO A 487 -27.98 35.86 -4.08
C PRO A 487 -29.46 35.62 -3.67
N PHE A 488 -29.73 34.54 -2.94
CA PHE A 488 -30.94 34.49 -2.09
C PHE A 488 -30.61 33.97 -0.68
N PHE A 489 -29.67 33.03 -0.55
CA PHE A 489 -29.28 32.50 0.76
C PHE A 489 -28.38 33.43 1.58
N ALA A 490 -27.53 34.28 0.98
CA ALA A 490 -26.68 35.21 1.75
C ALA A 490 -27.49 36.34 2.35
N VAL A 491 -28.53 36.82 1.65
CA VAL A 491 -29.46 37.81 2.22
C VAL A 491 -30.32 37.16 3.31
N PHE A 492 -30.70 35.88 3.16
CA PHE A 492 -31.42 35.15 4.20
C PHE A 492 -30.55 34.84 5.43
N PHE A 493 -29.26 34.49 5.25
CA PHE A 493 -28.32 34.27 6.36
C PHE A 493 -27.82 35.57 6.99
N PHE A 494 -27.68 36.67 6.26
CA PHE A 494 -27.43 37.98 6.87
C PHE A 494 -28.64 38.46 7.67
N LEU A 495 -29.86 38.22 7.18
CA LEU A 495 -31.09 38.55 7.91
C LEU A 495 -31.30 37.60 9.12
N LEU A 496 -30.97 36.31 9.02
CA LEU A 496 -30.99 35.35 10.14
C LEU A 496 -29.86 35.59 11.15
N ALA A 497 -28.67 36.01 10.72
CA ALA A 497 -27.57 36.35 11.60
C ALA A 497 -27.87 37.63 12.40
N THR A 498 -28.67 38.56 11.83
CA THR A 498 -29.18 39.71 12.58
C THR A 498 -30.34 39.35 13.52
N ASP A 499 -31.13 38.30 13.24
CA ASP A 499 -32.16 37.80 14.18
C ASP A 499 -31.58 36.87 15.28
N LEU A 500 -30.50 36.15 15.01
CA LEU A 500 -29.75 35.36 16.02
C LEU A 500 -28.95 36.24 16.99
N ALA A 501 -28.80 37.54 16.69
CA ALA A 501 -28.26 38.51 17.61
C ALA A 501 -29.31 39.05 18.61
N PHE A 502 -30.60 38.82 18.39
CA PHE A 502 -31.69 39.34 19.23
C PHE A 502 -32.91 38.41 19.27
N GLY A 503 -32.82 37.26 19.96
CA GLY A 503 -33.97 36.39 20.16
C GLY A 503 -33.84 35.43 21.35
N ASN A 504 -34.51 35.73 22.46
CA ASN A 504 -34.64 34.87 23.63
C ASN A 504 -35.43 33.60 23.29
N HIS A 505 -34.77 32.53 22.81
CA HIS A 505 -35.42 31.22 22.72
C HIS A 505 -35.64 30.66 24.13
N VAL A 506 -36.86 30.22 24.44
CA VAL A 506 -37.23 29.60 25.72
C VAL A 506 -37.54 28.13 25.48
N CYS A 507 -36.91 27.23 26.24
CA CYS A 507 -37.17 25.80 26.11
C CYS A 507 -38.60 25.50 26.60
N SER A 508 -39.43 24.91 25.77
CA SER A 508 -40.84 24.62 26.12
C SER A 508 -41.03 23.48 27.12
N ILE A 509 -39.96 22.78 27.52
CA ILE A 509 -40.02 21.73 28.55
C ILE A 509 -39.80 22.33 29.93
N CYS A 510 -38.77 23.17 30.11
CA CYS A 510 -38.43 23.74 31.40
C CYS A 510 -38.78 25.23 31.54
N HIS A 511 -39.20 25.88 30.45
CA HIS A 511 -39.56 27.29 30.35
C HIS A 511 -38.42 28.26 30.68
N HIS A 512 -37.16 27.80 30.64
CA HIS A 512 -35.97 28.64 30.81
C HIS A 512 -35.37 29.05 29.46
N ALA A 513 -34.67 30.19 29.44
CA ALA A 513 -33.96 30.66 28.27
C ALA A 513 -32.88 29.67 27.81
N ILE A 514 -32.74 29.53 26.50
CA ILE A 514 -31.74 28.70 25.84
C ILE A 514 -30.52 29.57 25.56
N GLY A 515 -29.42 29.29 26.26
CA GLY A 515 -28.14 30.00 26.08
C GLY A 515 -27.36 29.52 24.85
N TYR A 516 -26.24 30.20 24.56
CA TYR A 516 -25.40 29.96 23.38
C TYR A 516 -24.78 28.55 23.28
N TYR A 517 -24.82 27.75 24.35
CA TYR A 517 -24.26 26.40 24.42
C TYR A 517 -25.23 25.44 25.13
N ASN A 518 -25.23 24.15 24.74
CA ASN A 518 -26.01 23.03 25.32
C ASN A 518 -27.51 22.96 24.97
N TYR A 519 -27.86 23.17 23.69
CA TYR A 519 -29.19 22.92 23.16
C TYR A 519 -29.17 21.94 22.00
N ASN A 520 -30.28 21.23 21.82
CA ASN A 520 -30.54 20.41 20.65
C ASN A 520 -31.72 20.99 19.90
N THR A 521 -31.55 21.14 18.59
CA THR A 521 -32.68 21.32 17.69
C THR A 521 -33.20 19.92 17.32
N LEU A 522 -34.44 19.78 16.90
CA LEU A 522 -34.97 18.54 16.30
C LEU A 522 -35.17 18.74 14.79
N PRO A 523 -35.32 17.68 13.97
CA PRO A 523 -35.50 17.83 12.51
C PRO A 523 -36.72 18.67 12.11
N CYS A 524 -37.69 18.81 13.01
CA CYS A 524 -38.85 19.69 12.87
C CYS A 524 -38.57 21.18 13.17
N GLY A 525 -37.34 21.54 13.54
CA GLY A 525 -36.90 22.90 13.84
C GLY A 525 -37.09 23.34 15.30
N HIS A 526 -37.71 22.53 16.15
CA HIS A 526 -37.91 22.88 17.58
C HIS A 526 -36.64 22.70 18.41
N VAL A 527 -36.37 23.64 19.33
CA VAL A 527 -35.15 23.71 20.13
C VAL A 527 -35.43 23.44 21.61
N PHE A 528 -34.60 22.61 22.24
CA PHE A 528 -34.70 22.26 23.66
C PHE A 528 -33.32 22.23 24.31
N HIS A 529 -33.22 22.44 25.63
CA HIS A 529 -31.98 22.08 26.33
C HIS A 529 -31.73 20.58 26.18
N GLN A 530 -30.46 20.21 26.00
CA GLN A 530 -30.04 18.83 25.82
C GLN A 530 -30.55 17.91 26.95
N GLN A 531 -30.50 18.38 28.19
CA GLN A 531 -30.97 17.64 29.37
C GLN A 531 -32.50 17.51 29.42
N CYS A 532 -33.23 18.53 28.96
CA CYS A 532 -34.69 18.50 28.94
C CYS A 532 -35.23 17.54 27.87
N LEU A 533 -34.51 17.37 26.77
CA LEU A 533 -34.88 16.46 25.69
C LEU A 533 -34.54 15.00 25.99
N ALA A 534 -33.54 14.73 26.84
CA ALA A 534 -33.04 13.39 27.13
C ALA A 534 -34.12 12.34 27.54
N PRO A 535 -35.10 12.66 28.41
CA PRO A 535 -36.15 11.70 28.78
C PRO A 535 -37.10 11.35 27.62
N TRP A 536 -37.21 12.22 26.61
CA TRP A 536 -38.15 12.07 25.50
C TRP A 536 -37.62 11.18 24.37
N PHE A 537 -36.34 10.78 24.40
CA PHE A 537 -35.79 9.82 23.46
C PHE A 537 -36.46 8.44 23.54
N HIS A 538 -37.11 8.09 24.65
CA HIS A 538 -37.91 6.86 24.73
C HIS A 538 -39.23 6.93 23.95
N CYS A 539 -39.74 8.14 23.65
CA CYS A 539 -41.02 8.34 22.98
C CYS A 539 -40.89 8.56 21.46
N ASN A 540 -39.68 8.60 20.91
CA ASN A 540 -39.38 8.75 19.48
C ASN A 540 -40.17 9.84 18.73
N SER A 541 -40.54 10.93 19.40
CA SER A 541 -41.32 12.02 18.81
C SER A 541 -41.03 13.37 19.48
N CYS A 542 -41.18 14.46 18.72
CA CYS A 542 -40.98 15.81 19.24
C CYS A 542 -42.02 16.17 20.33
N PRO A 543 -41.62 16.74 21.48
CA PRO A 543 -42.54 17.12 22.56
C PRO A 543 -43.60 18.15 22.16
N ILE A 544 -43.30 19.00 21.16
CA ILE A 544 -44.21 20.06 20.71
C ILE A 544 -45.11 19.55 19.57
N CYS A 545 -44.53 19.16 18.44
CA CYS A 545 -45.28 18.85 17.23
C CYS A 545 -45.49 17.36 16.97
N ARG A 546 -44.98 16.48 17.84
CA ARG A 546 -45.08 15.01 17.75
C ARG A 546 -44.49 14.39 16.47
N THR A 547 -43.75 15.16 15.68
CA THR A 547 -43.02 14.63 14.52
C THR A 547 -42.09 13.50 14.97
N PRO A 548 -42.10 12.32 14.30
CA PRO A 548 -41.25 11.20 14.67
C PRO A 548 -39.77 11.54 14.58
N ILE A 549 -39.01 11.12 15.57
CA ILE A 549 -37.55 11.24 15.59
C ILE A 549 -36.99 9.93 15.04
N HIS A 550 -36.60 9.92 13.77
CA HIS A 550 -35.95 8.76 13.15
C HIS A 550 -34.46 8.73 13.52
N TYR A 551 -33.99 7.62 14.09
CA TYR A 551 -32.61 7.39 14.55
C TYR A 551 -31.50 7.54 13.49
N ASN A 552 -31.84 7.87 12.23
CA ASN A 552 -30.90 7.96 11.11
C ASN A 552 -30.71 9.40 10.59
N SER A 553 -30.87 10.43 11.42
CA SER A 553 -30.54 11.82 11.08
C SER A 553 -29.60 12.43 12.13
N PRO A 554 -28.53 13.14 11.73
CA PRO A 554 -27.38 13.41 12.58
C PRO A 554 -27.69 14.52 13.58
N TRP A 555 -27.45 14.27 14.88
CA TRP A 555 -27.28 15.32 15.88
C TRP A 555 -25.85 15.27 16.44
N PRO A 556 -25.19 16.43 16.59
CA PRO A 556 -23.84 16.52 17.12
C PRO A 556 -23.85 16.46 18.66
N ASN A 557 -22.84 15.76 19.20
CA ASN A 557 -22.28 15.87 20.55
C ASN A 557 -23.15 15.46 21.76
N VAL A 558 -22.92 14.23 22.24
CA VAL A 558 -22.97 13.93 23.68
C VAL A 558 -21.56 13.50 24.11
N LEU A 559 -20.80 14.46 24.64
CA LEU A 559 -19.65 14.19 25.49
C LEU A 559 -20.19 13.65 26.82
N VAL A 560 -19.96 12.37 27.09
CA VAL A 560 -20.12 11.79 28.42
C VAL A 560 -18.87 12.15 29.21
N MET A 561 -18.96 13.19 30.06
CA MET A 561 -18.03 13.36 31.17
C MET A 561 -18.53 12.52 32.34
N LEU A 562 -17.81 11.43 32.60
CA LEU A 562 -17.78 10.77 33.90
C LEU A 562 -16.74 11.48 34.75
N GLU A 563 -17.15 12.31 35.71
CA GLU A 563 -16.33 12.56 36.91
C GLU A 563 -17.20 12.66 38.17
N THR A 564 -17.06 11.60 38.98
CA THR A 564 -16.95 11.57 40.44
C THR A 564 -18.12 12.04 41.31
N GLU A 565 -18.60 11.09 42.11
CA GLU A 565 -19.25 11.33 43.39
C GLU A 565 -18.34 12.18 44.30
N SER A 566 -18.77 13.38 44.66
CA SER A 566 -18.80 13.84 46.06
C SER A 566 -19.53 15.19 46.19
N SER A 567 -20.30 15.30 47.26
CA SER A 567 -21.26 16.36 47.59
C SER A 567 -20.78 17.82 47.49
N PRO A 568 -21.72 18.78 47.34
CA PRO A 568 -21.44 20.21 47.33
C PRO A 568 -21.13 20.71 48.74
N ARG A 569 -20.01 21.45 48.90
CA ARG A 569 -19.87 22.40 50.00
C ARG A 569 -20.21 23.79 49.46
N LEU A 570 -21.33 24.33 49.96
CA LEU A 570 -21.58 25.76 50.01
C LEU A 570 -20.35 26.45 50.62
N LEU A 571 -19.88 27.53 50.00
CA LEU A 571 -19.33 28.67 50.72
C LEU A 571 -19.60 29.95 49.91
N THR A 572 -20.14 30.90 50.64
CA THR A 572 -20.76 32.17 50.26
C THR A 572 -19.77 33.25 49.84
N MET A 573 -20.28 34.14 48.98
CA MET A 573 -19.96 35.56 48.77
C MET A 573 -18.82 36.18 49.58
N THR A 574 -17.87 36.79 48.86
CA THR A 574 -17.67 38.27 48.75
C THR A 574 -16.80 38.59 47.56
#